data_AF-A0A239QVU8-F1
#
_entry.id   AF-A0A239QVU8-F1
#
_cell.length_a   1.000
_cell.length_b   1.000
_cell.length_c   1.000
_cell.angle_alpha   90.00
_cell.angle_beta   90.00
_cell.angle_gamma   90.00
#
_symmetry.space_group_name_H-M   'P 1'
#
loop_
_entity.id
_entity.type
_entity.pdbx_description
1 polymer ?
#
loop_
_entity_poly.entity_id
_entity_poly.type
_entity_poly.pdbx_seq_one_letter_code
_entity_poly.pdbx_strand_id
1 'polypeptide(L)'
;MQEGWQYLKPGMYWSISSKSEHPAEAALLLDFLVNDPEAAKILGVERGIPATSAALEAIRPDLTGPEAKAVEFAESLDLGEAPAIVPTGAAEVQSVLQRYALEVVLEQKTPAEAAEAFIAEMQTAIAAAN
;
A
#
# COMPACT_ATOMS: atom_id res chain seq x y z
N MET A 1 -15.71 -19.13 -3.26
CA MET A 1 -15.61 -17.65 -3.28
C MET A 1 -14.59 -17.32 -2.22
N GLN A 2 -13.57 -16.54 -2.53
CA GLN A 2 -12.54 -16.16 -1.56
C GLN A 2 -13.19 -15.21 -0.53
N GLU A 3 -12.97 -15.44 0.76
CA GLU A 3 -13.36 -14.53 1.84
C GLU A 3 -12.51 -13.25 1.75
N GLY A 4 -13.14 -12.08 1.92
CA GLY A 4 -12.51 -10.75 1.87
C GLY A 4 -11.89 -10.33 0.52
N TRP A 5 -12.36 -9.22 -0.08
CA TRP A 5 -11.69 -8.59 -1.25
C TRP A 5 -10.69 -7.50 -0.86
N GLN A 6 -10.62 -7.16 0.42
CA GLN A 6 -9.77 -6.10 0.97
C GLN A 6 -8.52 -6.71 1.61
N TYR A 7 -7.42 -5.98 1.63
CA TYR A 7 -6.23 -6.32 2.38
C TYR A 7 -5.57 -5.03 2.88
N LEU A 8 -4.80 -5.12 3.97
CA LEU A 8 -4.04 -3.97 4.47
C LEU A 8 -2.82 -3.72 3.58
N LYS A 9 -2.99 -2.86 2.57
CA LYS A 9 -1.88 -2.43 1.71
C LYS A 9 -0.95 -1.52 2.52
N PRO A 10 0.36 -1.82 2.61
CA PRO A 10 1.30 -0.90 3.24
C PRO A 10 1.28 0.46 2.54
N GLY A 11 1.21 1.53 3.34
CA GLY A 11 1.30 2.90 2.84
C GLY A 11 2.73 3.26 2.42
N MET A 12 3.70 2.82 3.21
CA MET A 12 5.13 3.05 3.02
C MET A 12 5.94 1.85 3.54
N TYR A 13 7.23 1.81 3.18
CA TYR A 13 8.18 0.81 3.66
C TYR A 13 9.44 1.50 4.21
N TRP A 14 10.02 0.89 5.24
CA TRP A 14 11.40 1.16 5.62
C TRP A 14 12.33 0.17 4.92
N SER A 15 13.43 0.66 4.38
CA SER A 15 14.40 -0.16 3.64
C SER A 15 15.82 0.17 4.07
N ILE A 16 16.64 -0.85 4.23
CA ILE A 16 18.09 -0.72 4.44
C ILE A 16 18.78 -1.05 3.12
N SER A 17 19.68 -0.17 2.66
CA SER A 17 20.51 -0.46 1.49
C SER A 17 21.35 -1.71 1.74
N SER A 18 21.36 -2.64 0.78
CA SER A 18 22.25 -3.81 0.82
C SER A 18 23.74 -3.46 0.79
N LYS A 19 24.07 -2.19 0.51
CA LYS A 19 25.43 -1.63 0.49
C LYS A 19 25.73 -0.77 1.73
N SER A 20 24.87 -0.77 2.75
CA SER A 20 25.12 0.01 3.96
C SER A 20 26.42 -0.42 4.63
N GLU A 21 27.25 0.53 5.03
CA GLU A 21 28.44 0.28 5.87
C GLU A 21 28.06 0.00 7.33
N HIS A 22 26.82 0.32 7.72
CA HIS A 22 26.27 0.19 9.07
C HIS A 22 24.92 -0.56 9.07
N PRO A 23 24.86 -1.83 8.63
CA PRO A 23 23.60 -2.56 8.52
C PRO A 23 22.98 -2.89 9.88
N ALA A 24 23.80 -3.13 10.91
CA ALA A 24 23.31 -3.46 12.26
C ALA A 24 22.69 -2.23 12.95
N GLU A 25 23.35 -1.09 12.89
CA GLU A 25 22.87 0.16 13.47
C GLU A 25 21.62 0.68 12.73
N ALA A 26 21.58 0.52 11.40
CA ALA A 26 20.38 0.84 10.63
C ALA A 26 19.20 -0.06 11.03
N ALA A 27 19.44 -1.35 11.28
CA ALA A 27 18.40 -2.26 11.76
C ALA A 27 17.91 -1.88 13.16
N LEU A 28 18.81 -1.47 14.07
CA LEU A 28 18.43 -0.98 15.40
C LEU A 28 17.57 0.29 15.31
N LEU A 29 17.89 1.21 14.39
CA LEU A 29 17.06 2.40 14.18
C LEU A 29 15.66 2.01 13.65
N LEU A 30 15.57 1.09 12.69
CA LEU A 30 14.27 0.65 12.19
C LEU A 30 13.45 -0.08 13.26
N ASP A 31 14.09 -0.90 14.08
CA ASP A 31 13.44 -1.56 15.21
C ASP A 31 12.88 -0.53 16.20
N PHE A 32 13.66 0.49 16.55
CA PHE A 32 13.18 1.60 17.37
C PHE A 32 11.96 2.30 16.74
N LEU A 33 12.04 2.68 15.45
CA LEU A 33 10.96 3.40 14.78
C LEU A 33 9.65 2.60 14.66
N VAL A 34 9.73 1.26 14.65
CA VAL A 34 8.58 0.37 14.40
C VAL A 34 8.02 -0.25 15.68
N ASN A 35 8.88 -0.55 16.65
CA ASN A 35 8.54 -1.34 17.83
C ASN A 35 8.61 -0.57 19.15
N ASP A 36 9.31 0.57 19.20
CA ASP A 36 9.46 1.32 20.44
C ASP A 36 8.17 2.12 20.78
N PRO A 37 7.60 1.97 21.99
CA PRO A 37 6.38 2.68 22.36
C PRO A 37 6.52 4.20 22.42
N GLU A 38 7.71 4.72 22.74
CA GLU A 38 7.96 6.17 22.75
C GLU A 38 7.98 6.69 21.31
N ALA A 39 8.66 5.98 20.40
CA ALA A 39 8.62 6.30 18.97
C ALA A 39 7.20 6.24 18.41
N ALA A 40 6.43 5.21 18.78
CA ALA A 40 5.03 5.07 18.36
C ALA A 40 4.18 6.27 18.81
N LYS A 41 4.32 6.72 20.07
CA LYS A 41 3.60 7.89 20.59
C LYS A 41 3.96 9.19 19.89
N ILE A 42 5.24 9.37 19.54
CA ILE A 42 5.69 10.55 18.80
C ILE A 42 5.13 10.54 17.37
N LEU A 43 5.11 9.38 16.72
CA LEU A 43 4.69 9.24 15.32
C LEU A 43 3.16 9.18 15.17
N GLY A 44 2.44 8.67 16.17
CA GLY A 44 1.00 8.44 16.11
C GLY A 44 0.59 7.66 14.87
N VAL A 45 -0.33 8.23 14.10
CA VAL A 45 -0.83 7.66 12.83
C VAL A 45 -0.38 8.43 11.58
N GLU A 46 0.63 9.30 11.70
CA GLU A 46 1.10 10.16 10.59
C GLU A 46 1.65 9.37 9.38
N ARG A 47 2.14 8.15 9.61
CA ARG A 47 2.63 7.23 8.56
C ARG A 47 1.64 6.09 8.28
N GLY A 48 0.37 6.30 8.65
CA GLY A 48 -0.66 5.27 8.68
C GLY A 48 -0.79 4.61 10.05
N ILE A 49 -1.71 3.66 10.15
CA ILE A 49 -1.91 2.86 11.36
C ILE A 49 -0.63 2.05 11.62
N PRO A 50 -0.05 2.09 12.83
CA PRO A 50 1.14 1.31 13.15
C PRO A 50 1.00 -0.17 12.76
N ALA A 51 2.05 -0.71 12.14
CA ALA A 51 2.05 -2.07 11.60
C ALA A 51 2.09 -3.17 12.69
N THR A 52 2.47 -2.81 13.91
CA THR A 52 2.58 -3.73 15.04
C THR A 52 1.48 -3.45 16.05
N SER A 53 0.91 -4.52 16.61
CA SER A 53 -0.13 -4.40 17.64
C SER A 53 0.39 -3.67 18.88
N ALA A 54 1.66 -3.91 19.26
CA ALA A 54 2.27 -3.23 20.39
C ALA A 54 2.33 -1.70 20.21
N ALA A 55 2.73 -1.21 19.03
CA ALA A 55 2.75 0.22 18.74
C ALA A 55 1.33 0.81 18.66
N LEU A 56 0.37 0.07 18.08
CA LEU A 56 -1.03 0.52 18.04
C LEU A 56 -1.64 0.64 19.44
N GLU A 57 -1.44 -0.37 20.30
CA GLU A 57 -1.93 -0.33 21.69
C GLU A 57 -1.25 0.79 22.50
N ALA A 58 0.02 1.11 22.23
CA ALA A 58 0.73 2.19 22.90
C ALA A 58 0.14 3.59 22.61
N ILE A 59 -0.48 3.78 21.45
CA ILE A 59 -1.06 5.06 21.03
C ILE A 59 -2.59 5.11 21.15
N ARG A 60 -3.27 3.95 21.24
CA ARG A 60 -4.74 3.84 21.29
C ARG A 60 -5.41 4.80 22.29
N PRO A 61 -4.88 5.02 23.51
CA PRO A 61 -5.48 5.95 24.47
C PRO A 61 -5.46 7.42 24.02
N ASP A 62 -4.53 7.77 23.13
CA ASP A 62 -4.29 9.14 22.68
C ASP A 62 -5.00 9.46 21.35
N LEU A 63 -5.52 8.44 20.65
CA LEU A 63 -6.21 8.61 19.38
C LEU A 63 -7.54 9.32 19.55
N THR A 64 -7.78 10.36 18.75
CA THR A 64 -9.05 11.11 18.81
C THR A 64 -9.60 11.43 17.42
N GLY A 65 -10.90 11.72 17.35
CA GLY A 65 -11.53 12.24 16.14
C GLY A 65 -11.32 11.36 14.90
N PRO A 66 -10.77 11.89 13.79
CA PRO A 66 -10.52 11.13 12.57
C PRO A 66 -9.56 9.95 12.75
N GLU A 67 -8.59 10.02 13.66
CA GLU A 67 -7.56 8.99 13.86
C GLU A 67 -8.19 7.73 14.45
N ALA A 68 -8.99 7.90 15.51
CA ALA A 68 -9.73 6.80 16.14
C ALA A 68 -10.70 6.13 15.14
N LYS A 69 -11.37 6.93 14.29
CA LYS A 69 -12.26 6.41 13.24
C LYS A 69 -11.51 5.62 12.17
N ALA A 70 -10.29 6.04 11.80
CA ALA A 70 -9.48 5.31 10.83
C ALA A 70 -9.06 3.93 11.37
N VAL A 71 -8.67 3.86 12.65
CA VAL A 71 -8.35 2.59 13.33
C VAL A 71 -9.58 1.70 13.45
N GLU A 72 -10.71 2.23 13.94
CA GLU A 72 -11.97 1.48 14.03
C GLU A 72 -12.42 0.93 12.66
N PHE A 73 -12.32 1.74 11.61
CA PHE A 73 -12.62 1.30 10.26
C PHE A 73 -11.72 0.15 9.83
N ALA A 74 -10.40 0.27 10.01
CA ALA A 74 -9.46 -0.78 9.62
C ALA A 74 -9.71 -2.10 10.38
N GLU A 75 -10.06 -2.03 11.67
CA GLU A 75 -10.39 -3.20 12.51
C GLU A 75 -11.73 -3.84 12.12
N SER A 76 -12.64 -3.09 11.48
CA SER A 76 -13.94 -3.59 11.02
C SER A 76 -13.88 -4.37 9.69
N LEU A 77 -12.73 -4.34 8.99
CA LEU A 77 -12.60 -4.94 7.68
C LEU A 77 -12.45 -6.47 7.77
N ASP A 78 -13.22 -7.17 6.94
CA ASP A 78 -12.98 -8.59 6.64
C ASP A 78 -11.89 -8.69 5.55
N LEU A 79 -10.67 -9.03 5.99
CA LEU A 79 -9.48 -9.03 5.15
C LEU A 79 -9.28 -10.40 4.50
N GLY A 80 -9.08 -10.39 3.19
CA GLY A 80 -8.62 -11.55 2.43
C GLY A 80 -7.10 -11.65 2.41
N GLU A 81 -6.60 -12.62 1.63
CA GLU A 81 -5.17 -12.79 1.41
C GLU A 81 -4.61 -11.60 0.61
N ALA A 82 -3.47 -11.07 1.05
CA ALA A 82 -2.78 -10.02 0.31
C ALA A 82 -2.34 -10.56 -1.07
N PRO A 83 -2.59 -9.82 -2.16
CA PRO A 83 -2.21 -10.26 -3.50
C PRO A 83 -0.68 -10.33 -3.64
N ALA A 84 -0.23 -11.08 -4.64
CA ALA A 84 1.18 -11.09 -5.03
C ALA A 84 1.67 -9.68 -5.38
N ILE A 85 2.98 -9.45 -5.21
CA ILE A 85 3.60 -8.17 -5.58
C ILE A 85 3.36 -7.88 -7.06
N VAL A 86 3.15 -6.60 -7.36
CA VAL A 86 2.97 -6.13 -8.73
C VAL A 86 4.19 -6.55 -9.56
N PRO A 87 4.00 -7.23 -10.71
CA PRO A 87 5.11 -7.72 -11.52
C PRO A 87 5.92 -6.55 -12.11
N THR A 88 7.18 -6.81 -12.43
CA THR A 88 8.01 -5.89 -13.22
C THR A 88 7.30 -5.56 -14.53
N GLY A 89 7.38 -4.30 -14.97
CA GLY A 89 6.70 -3.83 -16.18
C GLY A 89 5.26 -3.32 -15.96
N ALA A 90 4.65 -3.58 -14.80
CA ALA A 90 3.33 -3.03 -14.45
C ALA A 90 3.40 -1.66 -13.74
N ALA A 91 4.55 -0.98 -13.76
CA ALA A 91 4.71 0.35 -13.18
C ALA A 91 3.75 1.39 -13.79
N GLU A 92 3.46 1.26 -15.09
CA GLU A 92 2.60 2.18 -15.84
C GLU A 92 1.10 1.85 -15.71
N VAL A 93 0.71 0.84 -14.93
CA VAL A 93 -0.69 0.41 -14.88
C VAL A 93 -1.65 1.55 -14.55
N GLN A 94 -1.26 2.46 -13.65
CA GLN A 94 -2.09 3.60 -13.28
C GLN A 94 -2.20 4.64 -14.40
N SER A 95 -1.09 4.97 -15.07
CA SER A 95 -1.06 5.97 -16.14
C SER A 95 -1.86 5.48 -17.36
N VAL A 96 -1.70 4.19 -17.72
CA VAL A 96 -2.44 3.55 -18.82
C VAL A 96 -3.93 3.46 -18.49
N LEU A 97 -4.29 3.08 -17.26
CA LEU A 97 -5.69 3.04 -16.82
C LEU A 97 -6.34 4.43 -16.89
N GLN A 98 -5.67 5.46 -16.38
CA GLN A 98 -6.18 6.83 -16.42
C GLN A 98 -6.40 7.32 -17.86
N ARG A 99 -5.47 7.01 -18.77
CA ARG A 99 -5.60 7.39 -20.17
C ARG A 99 -6.83 6.76 -20.83
N TYR A 100 -7.01 5.45 -20.70
CA TYR A 100 -8.17 4.77 -21.27
C TYR A 100 -9.48 5.15 -20.59
N ALA A 101 -9.47 5.39 -19.28
CA ALA A 101 -10.64 5.93 -18.58
C ALA A 101 -11.03 7.31 -19.12
N LEU A 102 -10.06 8.17 -19.42
CA LEU A 102 -10.31 9.47 -20.03
C LEU A 102 -10.89 9.35 -21.44
N GLU A 103 -10.38 8.43 -22.27
CA GLU A 103 -10.94 8.17 -23.60
C GLU A 103 -12.42 7.73 -23.55
N VAL A 104 -12.82 6.99 -22.51
CA VAL A 104 -14.23 6.63 -22.27
C VAL A 104 -15.04 7.85 -21.84
N VAL A 105 -14.54 8.64 -20.88
CA VAL A 105 -15.22 9.84 -20.38
C VAL A 105 -15.40 10.91 -21.46
N LEU A 106 -14.46 10.99 -22.40
CA LEU A 106 -14.50 11.89 -23.56
C LEU A 106 -15.27 11.30 -24.75
N GLU A 107 -15.92 10.14 -24.58
CA GLU A 107 -16.71 9.45 -25.60
C GLU A 107 -15.92 9.07 -26.86
N GLN A 108 -14.59 8.95 -26.75
CA GLN A 108 -13.70 8.55 -27.84
C GLN A 108 -13.66 7.04 -28.03
N LYS A 109 -13.97 6.28 -26.96
CA LYS A 109 -14.09 4.82 -26.96
C LYS A 109 -15.26 4.37 -26.10
N THR A 110 -15.83 3.21 -26.43
CA THR A 110 -16.71 2.51 -25.49
C THR A 110 -15.92 1.90 -24.33
N PRO A 111 -16.55 1.62 -23.17
CA PRO A 111 -15.89 0.93 -22.07
C PRO A 111 -15.26 -0.42 -22.47
N ALA A 112 -15.91 -1.16 -23.38
CA ALA A 112 -15.41 -2.45 -23.84
C ALA A 112 -14.13 -2.31 -24.68
N GLU A 113 -14.11 -1.38 -25.64
CA GLU A 113 -12.92 -1.11 -26.49
C GLU A 113 -11.75 -0.58 -25.67
N ALA A 114 -12.01 0.29 -24.69
CA ALA A 114 -10.99 0.82 -23.80
C ALA A 114 -10.40 -0.27 -22.90
N ALA A 115 -11.24 -1.18 -22.39
CA ALA A 115 -10.79 -2.31 -21.58
C ALA A 115 -9.93 -3.30 -22.39
N GLU A 116 -10.34 -3.63 -23.62
CA GLU A 116 -9.56 -4.51 -24.51
C GLU A 116 -8.19 -3.90 -24.82
N ALA A 117 -8.15 -2.61 -25.17
CA ALA A 117 -6.90 -1.91 -25.46
C ALA A 117 -5.99 -1.79 -24.22
N PHE A 118 -6.54 -1.48 -23.04
CA PHE A 118 -5.83 -1.46 -21.77
C PHE A 118 -5.17 -2.81 -21.47
N ILE A 119 -5.93 -3.91 -21.58
CA ILE A 119 -5.42 -5.26 -21.30
C ILE A 119 -4.27 -5.62 -22.26
N ALA A 120 -4.43 -5.35 -23.55
CA ALA A 120 -3.41 -5.65 -24.55
C ALA A 120 -2.10 -4.87 -24.31
N GLU A 121 -2.21 -3.58 -23.96
CA GLU A 121 -1.05 -2.76 -23.64
C GLU A 121 -0.34 -3.25 -22.37
N MET A 122 -1.10 -3.55 -21.30
CA MET A 122 -0.52 -4.06 -20.07
C MET A 122 0.17 -5.41 -20.23
N GLN A 123 -0.40 -6.32 -21.03
CA GLN A 123 0.23 -7.59 -21.36
C GLN A 123 1.57 -7.38 -22.09
N THR A 124 1.62 -6.42 -23.01
CA THR A 124 2.86 -6.07 -23.74
C THR A 124 3.92 -5.51 -22.79
N ALA A 125 3.54 -4.59 -21.89
CA ALA A 125 4.46 -3.99 -20.93
C ALA A 125 5.04 -5.01 -19.94
N ILE A 126 4.20 -5.91 -19.42
CA ILE A 126 4.63 -6.98 -18.50
C ILE A 126 5.52 -7.99 -19.24
N ALA A 127 5.18 -8.36 -20.48
CA ALA A 127 5.99 -9.29 -21.26
C ALA A 127 7.39 -8.73 -21.59
N ALA A 128 7.51 -7.42 -21.84
CA ALA A 128 8.79 -6.78 -22.15
C ALA A 128 9.74 -6.63 -20.95
N ALA A 129 9.23 -6.82 -19.74
CA ALA A 129 9.98 -6.65 -18.49
C ALA A 129 10.51 -7.96 -17.88
N ASN A 130 10.22 -9.10 -18.52
CA ASN A 130 10.70 -10.44 -18.16
C ASN A 130 11.64 -10.98 -19.25
#